data_AF-A0A1Q9P1H4-F1
#
_entry.id   AF-A0A1Q9P1H4-F1
#
_cell.length_a   1.000
_cell.length_b   1.000
_cell.length_c   1.000
_cell.angle_alpha   90.00
_cell.angle_beta   90.00
_cell.angle_gamma   90.00
#
_symmetry.space_group_name_H-M   'P 1'
#
loop_
_entity.id
_entity.type
_entity.pdbx_description
1 polymer ?
#
loop_
_entity_poly.entity_id
_entity_poly.type
_entity_poly.pdbx_seq_one_letter_code
_entity_poly.pdbx_strand_id
1 'polypeptide(L)'
;MADINSIETKFTKSLEDIQSSWTDIQKLVENVRADANSEYTKLKSDHVDLKSKYDEAKSKLDHIEGQLAETVGRLETMSKTTSKGVNAMELLDVYLVLMEQVFESGPHVRLLLMLHGDSEKFTLNDLTTASGISGIQVRQALFDLRNAKILDYDDETQEVTLKQRFL
;
A
#
# COMPACT_ATOMS: atom_id res chain seq x y z
N MET A 1 21.62 -32.04 -71.53
CA MET A 1 20.51 -32.62 -70.75
C MET A 1 20.83 -32.71 -69.26
N ALA A 2 22.03 -33.14 -68.84
CA ALA A 2 22.40 -33.23 -67.41
C ALA A 2 22.32 -31.90 -66.63
N ASP A 3 22.71 -30.77 -67.23
CA ASP A 3 22.69 -29.46 -66.56
C ASP A 3 21.28 -28.92 -66.31
N ILE A 4 20.32 -29.23 -67.19
CA ILE A 4 18.92 -28.79 -67.05
C ILE A 4 18.26 -29.51 -65.88
N ASN A 5 18.44 -30.83 -65.75
CA ASN A 5 17.93 -31.60 -64.62
C ASN A 5 18.55 -31.14 -63.28
N SER A 6 19.82 -30.74 -63.28
CA SER A 6 20.48 -30.18 -62.08
C SER A 6 19.85 -28.85 -61.66
N ILE A 7 19.52 -27.99 -62.63
CA ILE A 7 18.85 -26.70 -62.39
C ILE A 7 17.43 -26.93 -61.86
N GLU A 8 16.66 -27.84 -62.46
CA GLU A 8 15.32 -28.20 -61.99
C GLU A 8 15.34 -28.72 -60.55
N THR A 9 16.29 -29.60 -60.22
CA THR A 9 16.43 -30.13 -58.86
C THR A 9 16.72 -29.03 -57.84
N LYS A 10 17.60 -28.08 -58.18
CA LYS A 10 17.90 -26.91 -57.32
C LYS A 10 16.69 -26.00 -57.17
N PHE A 11 15.92 -25.81 -58.24
CA PHE A 11 14.71 -24.98 -58.23
C PHE A 11 13.62 -25.60 -57.35
N THR A 12 13.37 -26.92 -57.48
CA THR A 12 12.43 -27.64 -56.62
C THR A 12 12.83 -27.57 -55.15
N LYS A 13 14.12 -27.76 -54.84
CA LYS A 13 14.61 -27.64 -53.48
C LYS A 13 14.43 -26.22 -52.92
N SER A 14 14.72 -25.20 -53.72
CA SER A 14 14.49 -23.81 -53.31
C SER A 14 13.01 -23.50 -53.08
N LEU A 15 12.11 -24.11 -53.86
CA LEU A 15 10.66 -24.00 -53.66
C LEU A 15 10.22 -24.64 -52.34
N GLU A 16 10.74 -25.83 -52.03
CA GLU A 16 10.48 -26.51 -50.76
C GLU A 16 11.00 -25.70 -49.57
N ASP A 17 12.21 -25.14 -49.67
CA ASP A 17 12.80 -24.29 -48.62
C ASP A 17 11.97 -23.00 -48.40
N ILE A 18 11.49 -22.38 -49.47
CA ILE A 18 10.60 -21.20 -49.40
C ILE A 18 9.26 -21.58 -48.76
N GLN A 19 8.68 -22.72 -49.12
CA GLN A 19 7.42 -23.20 -48.52
C GLN A 19 7.59 -23.49 -47.02
N SER A 20 8.68 -24.17 -46.63
CA SER A 20 8.99 -24.40 -45.21
C SER A 20 9.14 -23.08 -44.46
N SER A 21 9.93 -22.15 -45.00
CA SER A 21 10.15 -20.84 -44.39
C SER A 21 8.84 -20.05 -44.26
N TRP A 22 7.94 -20.13 -45.26
CA TRP A 22 6.62 -19.51 -45.19
C TRP A 22 5.78 -20.10 -44.07
N THR A 23 5.77 -21.43 -43.91
CA THR A 23 5.02 -22.07 -42.82
C THR A 23 5.57 -21.71 -41.43
N ASP A 24 6.89 -21.55 -41.30
CA ASP A 24 7.52 -21.13 -40.05
C ASP A 24 7.20 -19.67 -39.72
N ILE A 25 7.20 -18.79 -40.73
CA ILE A 25 6.77 -17.40 -40.58
C ILE A 25 5.30 -17.33 -40.13
N GLN A 26 4.42 -18.15 -40.71
CA GLN A 26 3.00 -18.18 -40.31
C GLN A 26 2.84 -18.58 -38.84
N LYS A 27 3.56 -19.61 -38.38
CA LYS A 27 3.56 -20.01 -36.96
C LYS A 27 4.09 -18.91 -36.05
N LEU A 28 5.16 -18.24 -36.46
CA LEU A 28 5.74 -17.14 -35.68
C LEU A 28 4.77 -15.98 -35.53
N VAL A 29 4.09 -15.59 -36.62
CA VAL A 29 3.06 -14.55 -36.61
C VAL A 29 1.90 -14.93 -35.68
N GLU A 30 1.47 -16.18 -35.70
CA GLU A 30 0.38 -16.66 -34.84
C GLU A 30 0.78 -16.65 -33.36
N ASN A 31 1.99 -17.11 -33.03
CA ASN A 31 2.52 -17.08 -31.66
C ASN A 31 2.66 -15.64 -31.14
N VAL A 32 3.27 -14.74 -31.91
CA VAL A 32 3.41 -13.33 -31.53
C VAL A 32 2.04 -12.68 -31.32
N ARG A 33 1.06 -13.02 -32.16
CA ARG A 33 -0.31 -12.52 -32.01
C ARG A 33 -1.00 -13.08 -30.75
N ALA A 34 -0.78 -14.34 -30.43
CA ALA A 34 -1.32 -14.96 -29.22
C ALA A 34 -0.71 -14.34 -27.96
N ASP A 35 0.61 -14.15 -27.93
CA ASP A 35 1.33 -13.54 -26.82
C ASP A 35 0.91 -12.07 -26.62
N ALA A 36 0.87 -11.28 -27.70
CA ALA A 36 0.42 -9.89 -27.64
C ALA A 36 -1.03 -9.76 -27.14
N ASN A 37 -1.92 -10.68 -27.55
CA ASN A 37 -3.30 -10.71 -27.04
C ASN A 37 -3.36 -11.12 -25.57
N SER A 38 -2.53 -12.08 -25.14
CA SER A 38 -2.43 -12.49 -23.73
C SER A 38 -1.94 -11.34 -22.85
N GLU A 39 -0.91 -10.62 -23.27
CA GLU A 39 -0.42 -9.43 -22.56
C GLU A 39 -1.46 -8.31 -22.55
N TYR A 40 -2.11 -8.04 -23.70
CA TYR A 40 -3.15 -7.02 -23.78
C TYR A 40 -4.34 -7.32 -22.85
N THR A 41 -4.76 -8.58 -22.76
CA THR A 41 -5.85 -8.98 -21.85
C THR A 41 -5.47 -8.85 -20.38
N LYS A 42 -4.25 -9.23 -20.01
CA LYS A 42 -3.71 -9.03 -18.65
C LYS A 42 -3.64 -7.54 -18.31
N LEU A 43 -3.01 -6.74 -19.17
CA LEU A 43 -2.87 -5.29 -18.95
C LEU A 43 -4.23 -4.59 -18.85
N LYS A 44 -5.21 -5.03 -19.64
CA LYS A 44 -6.59 -4.53 -19.54
C LYS A 44 -7.23 -4.90 -18.20
N SER A 45 -7.02 -6.12 -17.70
CA SER A 45 -7.48 -6.53 -16.38
C SER A 45 -6.84 -5.68 -15.28
N ASP A 46 -5.52 -5.55 -15.30
CA ASP A 46 -4.77 -4.76 -14.31
C ASP A 46 -5.21 -3.30 -14.31
N HIS A 47 -5.51 -2.72 -15.48
CA HIS A 47 -6.04 -1.37 -15.58
C HIS A 47 -7.44 -1.25 -14.94
N VAL A 48 -8.31 -2.25 -15.11
CA VAL A 48 -9.65 -2.24 -14.48
C VAL A 48 -9.51 -2.34 -12.96
N ASP A 49 -8.67 -3.24 -12.46
CA ASP A 49 -8.43 -3.42 -11.03
C ASP A 49 -7.80 -2.17 -10.39
N LEU A 50 -6.82 -1.57 -11.07
CA LEU A 50 -6.16 -0.36 -10.58
C LEU A 50 -7.13 0.82 -10.55
N LYS A 51 -8.00 0.94 -11.56
CA LYS A 51 -9.05 1.96 -11.58
C LYS A 51 -10.04 1.76 -10.43
N SER A 52 -10.46 0.53 -10.17
CA SER A 52 -11.33 0.21 -9.02
C SER A 52 -10.69 0.60 -7.69
N LYS A 53 -9.40 0.30 -7.50
CA LYS A 53 -8.65 0.70 -6.28
C LYS A 53 -8.51 2.21 -6.15
N TYR A 54 -8.32 2.91 -7.26
CA TYR A 54 -8.26 4.36 -7.28
C TYR A 54 -9.62 4.97 -6.87
N ASP A 55 -10.71 4.47 -7.43
CA ASP A 55 -12.06 4.95 -7.10
C ASP A 55 -12.42 4.65 -5.64
N GLU A 56 -12.02 3.50 -5.10
CA GLU A 56 -12.19 3.16 -3.68
C GLU A 56 -11.38 4.08 -2.77
N ALA A 57 -10.10 4.31 -3.10
CA ALA A 57 -9.24 5.21 -2.34
C ALA A 57 -9.77 6.65 -2.36
N LYS A 58 -10.30 7.10 -3.51
CA LYS A 58 -10.94 8.41 -3.64
C LYS A 58 -12.20 8.50 -2.78
N SER A 59 -13.05 7.49 -2.79
CA SER A 59 -14.24 7.47 -1.92
C SER A 59 -13.88 7.48 -0.44
N LYS A 60 -12.79 6.82 -0.03
CA LYS A 60 -12.27 6.89 1.34
C LYS A 60 -11.77 8.29 1.66
N LEU A 61 -11.03 8.94 0.75
CA LEU A 61 -10.56 10.31 0.94
C LEU A 61 -11.74 11.30 1.09
N ASP A 62 -12.75 11.21 0.23
CA ASP A 62 -13.93 12.06 0.30
C ASP A 62 -14.68 11.86 1.65
N HIS A 63 -14.71 10.62 2.16
CA HIS A 63 -15.25 10.32 3.48
C HIS A 63 -14.44 10.98 4.61
N ILE A 64 -13.10 10.93 4.52
CA ILE A 64 -12.18 11.57 5.48
C ILE A 64 -12.40 13.08 5.48
N GLU A 65 -12.46 13.70 4.30
CA GLU A 65 -12.70 15.14 4.19
C GLU A 65 -14.04 15.54 4.81
N GLY A 66 -15.08 14.72 4.63
CA GLY A 66 -16.39 14.90 5.26
C GLY A 66 -16.33 14.80 6.79
N GLN A 67 -15.72 13.74 7.33
CA GLN A 67 -15.59 13.57 8.78
C GLN A 67 -14.73 14.67 9.41
N LEU A 68 -13.66 15.11 8.74
CA LEU A 68 -12.84 16.21 9.20
C LEU A 68 -13.63 17.52 9.23
N ALA A 69 -14.41 17.82 8.18
CA ALA A 69 -15.24 19.02 8.14
C ALA A 69 -16.30 19.03 9.25
N GLU A 70 -16.97 17.90 9.49
CA GLU A 70 -17.93 17.77 10.59
C GLU A 70 -17.24 17.97 11.95
N THR A 71 -16.08 17.37 12.13
CA THR A 71 -15.34 17.42 13.39
C THR A 71 -14.78 18.81 13.67
N VAL A 72 -14.27 19.51 12.66
CA VAL A 72 -13.86 20.92 12.76
C VAL A 72 -15.07 21.80 13.06
N GLY A 73 -16.23 21.56 12.44
CA GLY A 73 -17.46 22.27 12.75
C GLY A 73 -17.93 22.08 14.21
N ARG A 74 -17.81 20.86 14.73
CA ARG A 74 -18.05 20.56 16.15
C ARG A 74 -17.04 21.26 17.05
N LEU A 75 -15.76 21.28 16.69
CA LEU A 75 -14.73 21.97 17.45
C LEU A 75 -14.96 23.49 17.49
N GLU A 76 -15.34 24.10 16.37
CA GLU A 76 -15.68 25.53 16.34
C GLU A 76 -16.90 25.87 17.19
N THR A 77 -17.94 25.03 17.16
CA THR A 77 -19.16 25.25 17.96
C THR A 77 -18.90 25.05 19.44
N MET A 78 -18.07 24.07 19.83
CA MET A 78 -17.59 23.90 21.19
C MET A 78 -16.69 25.07 21.61
N SER A 79 -15.69 25.47 20.81
CA SER A 79 -14.84 26.63 21.10
C SER A 79 -15.60 27.94 21.27
N LYS A 80 -16.71 28.13 20.54
CA LYS A 80 -17.60 29.30 20.68
C LYS A 80 -18.49 29.24 21.92
N THR A 81 -18.81 28.05 22.43
CA THR A 81 -19.68 27.86 23.63
C THR A 81 -18.90 27.74 24.94
N THR A 82 -17.66 27.22 24.92
CA THR A 82 -16.72 27.26 26.05
C THR A 82 -15.73 28.42 25.87
N SER A 83 -16.17 29.63 26.21
CA SER A 83 -15.27 30.76 26.45
C SER A 83 -14.45 30.50 27.72
N LYS A 84 -13.40 29.68 27.61
CA LYS A 84 -12.16 29.61 28.42
C LYS A 84 -11.56 28.21 28.27
N GLY A 85 -10.48 28.14 27.50
CA GLY A 85 -9.65 26.96 27.35
C GLY A 85 -10.21 25.98 26.33
N VAL A 86 -9.62 25.97 25.13
CA VAL A 86 -9.68 24.79 24.27
C VAL A 86 -9.08 23.65 25.10
N ASN A 87 -9.93 22.75 25.60
CA ASN A 87 -9.48 21.59 26.37
C ASN A 87 -8.68 20.71 25.40
N ALA A 88 -7.36 20.64 25.58
CA ALA A 88 -6.47 19.76 24.81
C ALA A 88 -6.98 18.31 24.79
N MET A 89 -7.74 17.92 25.83
CA MET A 89 -8.39 16.62 25.94
C MET A 89 -9.50 16.37 24.92
N GLU A 90 -10.30 17.38 24.56
CA GLU A 90 -11.34 17.23 23.53
C GLU A 90 -10.76 17.20 22.13
N LEU A 91 -9.64 17.91 21.90
CA LEU A 91 -8.88 17.82 20.65
C LEU A 91 -8.20 16.46 20.52
N LEU A 92 -7.73 15.89 21.64
CA LEU A 92 -7.18 14.54 21.70
C LEU A 92 -8.26 13.50 21.45
N ASP A 93 -9.46 13.63 22.02
CA ASP A 93 -10.59 12.72 21.77
C ASP A 93 -11.04 12.77 20.30
N VAL A 94 -11.09 13.96 19.72
CA VAL A 94 -11.34 14.16 18.28
C VAL A 94 -10.28 13.46 17.43
N TYR A 95 -9.00 13.64 17.79
CA TYR A 95 -7.88 12.98 17.11
C TYR A 95 -7.94 11.46 17.31
N LEU A 96 -8.35 10.99 18.49
CA LEU A 96 -8.50 9.58 18.83
C LEU A 96 -9.59 8.92 17.97
N VAL A 97 -10.76 9.56 17.89
CA VAL A 97 -11.90 9.07 17.11
C VAL A 97 -11.55 9.06 15.62
N LEU A 98 -10.88 10.09 15.12
CA LEU A 98 -10.38 10.12 13.74
C LEU A 98 -9.35 9.01 13.51
N MET A 99 -8.41 8.79 14.44
CA MET A 99 -7.40 7.74 14.29
C MET A 99 -7.96 6.31 14.47
N GLU A 100 -9.00 6.13 15.27
CA GLU A 100 -9.64 4.84 15.52
C GLU A 100 -10.61 4.44 14.40
N GLN A 101 -11.44 5.38 13.92
CA GLN A 101 -12.46 5.10 12.91
C GLN A 101 -11.93 5.17 11.47
N VAL A 102 -10.91 5.99 11.20
CA VAL A 102 -10.42 6.25 9.84
C VAL A 102 -9.18 5.43 9.47
N PHE A 103 -8.27 5.21 10.43
CA PHE A 103 -7.02 4.50 10.18
C PHE A 103 -7.06 3.00 10.55
N GLU A 104 -8.25 2.44 10.80
CA GLU A 104 -8.46 1.04 11.20
C GLU A 104 -7.46 0.57 12.28
N SER A 105 -7.25 1.38 13.32
CA SER A 105 -6.42 0.98 14.46
C SER A 105 -5.02 0.46 14.08
N GLY A 106 -4.38 1.10 13.09
CA GLY A 106 -3.05 0.71 12.62
C GLY A 106 -2.03 0.56 13.76
N PRO A 107 -0.98 -0.27 13.60
CA PRO A 107 -0.01 -0.56 14.65
C PRO A 107 0.56 0.67 15.34
N HIS A 108 0.81 1.74 14.58
CA HIS A 108 1.33 3.01 15.10
C HIS A 108 0.36 3.68 16.08
N VAL A 109 -0.94 3.67 15.81
CA VAL A 109 -1.97 4.33 16.64
C VAL A 109 -2.16 3.59 17.96
N ARG A 110 -2.29 2.26 17.90
CA ARG A 110 -2.43 1.42 19.10
C ARG A 110 -1.23 1.53 20.02
N LEU A 111 -0.02 1.54 19.45
CA LEU A 111 1.20 1.70 20.23
C LEU A 111 1.30 3.08 20.88
N LEU A 112 0.97 4.15 20.16
CA LEU A 112 0.95 5.50 20.75
C LEU A 112 -0.06 5.60 21.89
N LEU A 113 -1.28 5.08 21.72
CA LEU A 113 -2.29 5.05 22.78
C LEU A 113 -1.79 4.30 24.03
N MET A 114 -1.15 3.14 23.84
CA MET A 114 -0.59 2.34 24.94
C MET A 114 0.55 3.05 25.66
N LEU A 115 1.48 3.64 24.90
CA LEU A 115 2.62 4.36 25.44
C LEU A 115 2.20 5.66 26.17
N HIS A 116 1.08 6.26 25.76
CA HIS A 116 0.46 7.40 26.45
C HIS A 116 -0.30 7.01 27.73
N GLY A 117 -0.56 5.72 27.96
CA GLY A 117 -1.18 5.20 29.18
C GLY A 117 -0.26 5.18 30.41
N ASP A 118 -0.66 4.43 31.44
CA ASP A 118 -0.11 4.52 32.81
C ASP A 118 1.39 4.21 32.98
N SER A 119 2.05 3.55 32.03
CA SER A 119 3.46 3.13 32.18
C SER A 119 4.42 3.98 31.36
N GLU A 120 5.44 4.54 32.01
CA GLU A 120 6.46 5.40 31.41
C GLU A 120 7.47 4.67 30.53
N LYS A 121 7.58 3.36 30.72
CA LYS A 121 8.44 2.46 29.98
C LYS A 121 7.65 1.22 29.62
N PHE A 122 7.73 0.81 28.36
CA PHE A 122 7.23 -0.48 27.91
C PHE A 122 8.35 -1.25 27.23
N THR A 123 8.43 -2.55 27.48
CA THR A 123 9.30 -3.43 26.68
C THR A 123 8.60 -3.82 25.38
N LEU A 124 9.38 -4.21 24.36
CA LEU A 124 8.82 -4.76 23.12
C LEU A 124 7.86 -5.92 23.39
N ASN A 125 8.19 -6.82 24.33
CA ASN A 125 7.34 -7.96 24.67
C ASN A 125 6.01 -7.50 25.30
N ASP A 126 6.02 -6.49 26.16
CA ASP A 126 4.81 -5.94 26.76
C ASP A 126 3.93 -5.27 25.70
N LEU A 127 4.53 -4.54 24.76
CA LEU A 127 3.81 -3.91 23.65
C LEU A 127 3.20 -4.95 22.70
N THR A 128 3.92 -6.02 22.38
CA THR A 128 3.37 -7.10 21.54
C THR A 128 2.24 -7.85 22.21
N THR A 129 2.35 -8.11 23.51
CA THR A 129 1.34 -8.82 24.29
C THR A 129 0.10 -7.95 24.52
N ALA A 130 0.29 -6.68 24.85
CA ALA A 130 -0.81 -5.75 25.13
C ALA A 130 -1.55 -5.32 23.85
N SER A 131 -0.82 -5.07 22.75
CA SER A 131 -1.42 -4.60 21.48
C SER A 131 -2.16 -5.68 20.70
N GLY A 132 -1.82 -6.96 20.93
CA GLY A 132 -2.31 -8.09 20.11
C GLY A 132 -1.81 -8.06 18.66
N ILE A 133 -0.77 -7.27 18.38
CA ILE A 133 -0.18 -7.07 17.05
C ILE A 133 1.08 -7.91 16.93
N SER A 134 1.38 -8.38 15.70
CA SER A 134 2.60 -9.16 15.46
C SER A 134 3.85 -8.36 15.84
N GLY A 135 4.83 -9.04 16.47
CA GLY A 135 6.05 -8.39 16.93
C GLY A 135 6.88 -7.73 15.83
N ILE A 136 6.72 -8.16 14.59
CA ILE A 136 7.36 -7.54 13.41
C ILE A 136 6.71 -6.18 13.11
N GLN A 137 5.37 -6.13 13.08
CA GLN A 137 4.64 -4.88 12.84
C GLN A 137 4.82 -3.88 13.98
N VAL A 138 4.91 -4.35 15.22
CA VAL A 138 5.23 -3.49 16.37
C VAL A 138 6.63 -2.88 16.21
N ARG A 139 7.61 -3.69 15.85
CA ARG A 139 8.99 -3.22 15.66
C ARG A 139 9.10 -2.22 14.51
N GLN A 140 8.42 -2.48 13.39
CA GLN A 140 8.37 -1.56 12.26
C GLN A 140 7.73 -0.22 12.65
N ALA A 141 6.59 -0.27 13.35
CA ALA A 141 5.94 0.94 13.84
C ALA A 141 6.80 1.71 14.85
N LEU A 142 7.54 1.03 15.73
CA LEU A 142 8.50 1.69 16.63
C LEU A 142 9.63 2.38 15.86
N PHE A 143 10.19 1.74 14.83
CA PHE A 143 11.20 2.37 13.99
C PHE A 143 10.67 3.60 13.24
N ASP A 144 9.46 3.52 12.69
CA ASP A 144 8.82 4.65 12.01
C ASP A 144 8.58 5.83 12.99
N LEU A 145 8.10 5.53 14.19
CA LEU A 145 7.86 6.53 15.23
C LEU A 145 9.16 7.11 15.82
N ARG A 146 10.23 6.31 15.92
CA ARG A 146 11.59 6.77 16.27
C ARG A 146 12.13 7.72 15.20
N ASN A 147 11.98 7.36 13.92
CA ASN A 147 12.38 8.19 12.79
C ASN A 147 11.61 9.51 12.75
N ALA A 148 10.33 9.49 13.11
CA ALA A 148 9.49 10.67 13.30
C ALA A 148 9.85 11.49 14.55
N LYS A 149 10.83 11.06 15.36
CA LYS A 149 11.28 11.68 16.61
C LYS A 149 10.21 11.76 17.71
N ILE A 150 9.23 10.85 17.66
CA ILE A 150 8.11 10.82 18.61
C ILE A 150 8.46 9.95 19.84
N LEU A 151 9.28 8.91 19.65
CA LEU A 151 9.76 8.02 20.72
C LEU A 151 11.27 7.80 20.67
N ASP A 152 11.82 7.41 21.81
CA ASP A 152 13.14 6.78 21.93
C ASP A 152 12.93 5.28 22.12
N TYR A 153 13.66 4.50 21.31
CA TYR A 153 13.73 3.06 21.41
C TYR A 153 15.20 2.68 21.59
N ASP A 154 15.48 1.96 22.67
CA ASP A 154 16.79 1.38 22.94
C ASP A 154 16.85 -0.03 22.34
N ASP A 155 17.72 -0.20 21.34
CA ASP A 155 17.90 -1.45 20.61
C ASP A 155 18.53 -2.55 21.48
N GLU A 156 19.23 -2.21 22.58
CA GLU A 156 19.89 -3.17 23.47
C GLU A 156 18.97 -3.65 24.59
N THR A 157 18.18 -2.75 25.18
CA THR A 157 17.27 -3.07 26.30
C THR A 157 15.84 -3.36 25.85
N GLN A 158 15.50 -3.09 24.58
CA GLN A 158 14.15 -3.17 24.02
C GLN A 158 13.12 -2.30 24.75
N GLU A 159 13.57 -1.28 25.48
CA GLU A 159 12.71 -0.30 26.15
C GLU A 159 12.26 0.78 25.16
N VAL A 160 10.97 1.13 25.23
CA VAL A 160 10.35 2.22 24.48
C VAL A 160 9.90 3.30 25.45
N THR A 161 10.31 4.53 25.18
CA THR A 161 9.88 5.72 25.93
C THR A 161 9.42 6.82 24.98
N LEU A 162 8.28 7.45 25.27
CA LEU A 162 7.82 8.62 24.51
C LEU A 162 8.63 9.86 24.86
N LYS A 163 9.04 10.63 23.85
CA LYS A 163 9.76 11.89 24.06
C LYS A 163 8.89 12.99 24.63
N GLN A 164 7.61 13.00 24.24
CA GLN A 164 6.65 14.00 24.68
C GLN A 164 5.35 13.29 25.04
N ARG A 165 5.03 13.30 26.33
CA ARG A 165 3.70 12.93 26.82
C ARG A 165 2.82 14.17 26.69
N PHE A 166 1.68 14.03 26.02
CA PHE A 166 0.64 15.05 26.05
C PHE A 166 -0.07 14.92 27.41
N LEU A 167 0.39 15.72 28.39
CA LEU A 167 -0.28 16.01 29.66
C LEU A 167 -0.74 17.47 29.62
#